data_AF-A0A7V9MQW0-F1
#
_entry.id   AF-A0A7V9MQW0-F1
#
_cell.length_a   1.000
_cell.length_b   1.000
_cell.length_c   1.000
_cell.angle_alpha   90.00
_cell.angle_beta   90.00
_cell.angle_gamma   90.00
#
_symmetry.space_group_name_H-M   'P 1'
#
loop_
_entity.id
_entity.type
_entity.pdbx_description
1 polymer ?
#
loop_
_entity_poly.entity_id
_entity_poly.type
_entity_poly.pdbx_seq_one_letter_code
_entity_poly.pdbx_strand_id
1 'polypeptide(L)'
;MSDAKARQAAFLNRIRDADPDHRTIDRAMLNERNELGLILDRTVEMGKVPQLMRTVVIQMAREFPGQDLTVLAYTPSNPPHKIGTAHLDAQSRAISYQPAQ
;
A
#
# COMPACT_ATOMS: atom_id res chain seq x y z
N MET A 1 3.84 24.19 0.34
CA MET A 1 3.60 22.74 0.53
C MET A 1 4.53 22.25 1.63
N SER A 2 4.05 21.49 2.61
CA SER A 2 4.94 20.86 3.59
C SER A 2 5.71 19.70 2.95
N ASP A 3 6.93 19.44 3.42
CA ASP A 3 7.79 18.35 2.91
C ASP A 3 7.09 16.99 2.96
N ALA A 4 6.28 16.75 4.00
CA ALA A 4 5.50 15.52 4.14
C ALA A 4 4.49 15.32 2.99
N LYS A 5 3.75 16.36 2.62
CA LYS A 5 2.78 16.30 1.50
C LYS A 5 3.49 16.09 0.16
N ALA A 6 4.66 16.70 -0.03
CA ALA A 6 5.47 16.49 -1.23
C ALA A 6 5.96 15.04 -1.34
N ARG A 7 6.48 14.45 -0.24
CA ARG A 7 6.89 13.04 -0.21
C ARG A 7 5.74 12.08 -0.46
N GLN A 8 4.56 12.34 0.13
CA GLN A 8 3.36 11.54 -0.13
C GLN A 8 2.97 11.56 -1.61
N ALA A 9 2.92 12.74 -2.23
CA ALA A 9 2.62 12.87 -3.65
C ALA A 9 3.66 12.16 -4.53
N ALA A 10 4.95 12.33 -4.23
CA ALA A 10 6.04 11.66 -4.95
C ALA A 10 5.98 10.13 -4.83
N PHE A 11 5.62 9.61 -3.65
CA PHE A 11 5.44 8.18 -3.43
C PHE A 11 4.25 7.63 -4.24
N LEU A 12 3.10 8.30 -4.20
CA LEU A 12 1.93 7.90 -4.98
C LEU A 12 2.21 7.93 -6.49
N ASN A 13 2.97 8.90 -6.98
CA ASN A 13 3.39 8.94 -8.37
C ASN A 13 4.28 7.74 -8.72
N ARG A 14 5.25 7.38 -7.88
CA ARG A 14 6.08 6.18 -8.12
C ARG A 14 5.28 4.88 -8.11
N ILE A 15 4.24 4.77 -7.29
CA ILE A 15 3.34 3.60 -7.35
C ILE A 15 2.67 3.51 -8.72
N ARG A 16 2.18 4.63 -9.25
CA ARG A 16 1.57 4.69 -10.59
C ARG A 16 2.59 4.39 -11.69
N ASP A 17 3.79 4.94 -11.59
CA ASP A 17 4.85 4.73 -12.57
C ASP A 17 5.35 3.27 -12.59
N ALA A 18 5.24 2.55 -11.47
CA ALA A 18 5.56 1.13 -11.37
C ALA A 18 4.49 0.21 -11.98
N ASP A 19 3.28 0.73 -12.22
CA ASP A 19 2.16 0.02 -12.84
C ASP A 19 1.44 0.93 -13.86
N PRO A 20 2.11 1.34 -14.94
CA PRO A 20 1.61 2.37 -15.86
C PRO A 20 0.35 1.94 -16.62
N ASP A 21 0.12 0.62 -16.74
CA ASP A 21 -1.06 0.04 -17.37
C ASP A 21 -2.18 -0.27 -16.36
N HIS A 22 -2.02 0.06 -15.08
CA HIS A 22 -2.98 -0.22 -14.00
C HIS A 22 -3.39 -1.70 -13.91
N ARG A 23 -2.46 -2.62 -14.18
CA ARG A 23 -2.74 -4.08 -14.17
C ARG A 23 -2.76 -4.67 -12.77
N THR A 24 -2.26 -3.93 -11.79
CA THR A 24 -2.12 -4.39 -10.41
C THR A 24 -2.85 -3.48 -9.43
N ILE A 25 -2.75 -2.16 -9.59
CA ILE A 25 -3.31 -1.15 -8.68
C ILE A 25 -4.22 -0.22 -9.49
N ASP A 26 -5.53 -0.39 -9.31
CA ASP A 26 -6.55 0.50 -9.87
C ASP A 26 -6.53 1.87 -9.17
N ARG A 27 -6.36 1.89 -7.85
CA ARG A 27 -6.30 3.13 -7.07
C ARG A 27 -5.37 3.01 -5.87
N ALA A 28 -4.65 4.10 -5.59
CA ALA A 28 -3.84 4.25 -4.39
C ALA A 28 -4.15 5.57 -3.68
N MET A 29 -4.27 5.52 -2.36
CA MET A 29 -4.48 6.69 -1.52
C MET A 29 -3.67 6.57 -0.23
N LEU A 30 -2.83 7.57 0.05
CA LEU A 30 -2.01 7.65 1.26
C LEU A 30 -2.54 8.77 2.15
N ASN A 31 -2.81 8.48 3.43
CA ASN A 31 -3.28 9.47 4.39
C ASN A 31 -2.15 10.04 5.27
N GLU A 32 -2.49 10.98 6.15
CA GLU A 32 -1.56 11.65 7.06
C GLU A 32 -0.99 10.74 8.17
N ARG A 33 -1.54 9.53 8.34
CA ARG A 33 -1.10 8.54 9.34
C ARG A 33 -0.24 7.42 8.72
N ASN A 34 0.28 7.64 7.51
CA ASN A 34 1.01 6.63 6.73
C ASN A 34 0.24 5.33 6.54
N GLU A 35 -1.05 5.46 6.27
CA GLU A 35 -1.86 4.35 5.79
C GLU A 35 -2.09 4.50 4.29
N LEU A 36 -1.65 3.50 3.55
CA LEU A 36 -1.83 3.39 2.10
C LEU A 36 -2.97 2.41 1.80
N GLY A 37 -4.10 2.93 1.35
CA GLY A 37 -5.17 2.14 0.75
C GLY A 37 -4.88 1.85 -0.71
N LEU A 38 -4.93 0.57 -1.09
CA LEU A 38 -4.80 0.06 -2.45
C LEU A 38 -6.10 -0.62 -2.87
N ILE A 39 -6.71 -0.14 -3.95
CA ILE A 39 -7.70 -0.93 -4.71
C ILE A 39 -6.92 -1.69 -5.76
N LEU A 40 -6.95 -3.01 -5.67
CA LEU A 40 -6.26 -3.88 -6.61
C LEU A 40 -7.08 -4.06 -7.88
N ASP A 41 -6.40 -4.24 -9.01
CA ASP A 41 -7.09 -4.61 -10.24
C ASP A 41 -7.71 -6.01 -10.12
N ARG A 42 -8.79 -6.24 -10.87
CA ARG A 42 -9.53 -7.51 -10.85
C ARG A 42 -8.75 -8.71 -11.37
N THR A 43 -7.67 -8.46 -12.12
CA THR A 43 -6.80 -9.50 -12.66
C THR A 43 -5.77 -10.00 -11.64
N VAL A 44 -5.62 -9.32 -10.50
CA VAL A 44 -4.67 -9.75 -9.46
C VAL A 44 -5.15 -11.04 -8.80
N GLU A 45 -4.30 -12.07 -8.88
CA GLU A 45 -4.53 -13.34 -8.20
C GLU A 45 -4.43 -13.18 -6.68
N MET A 46 -5.45 -13.62 -5.95
CA MET A 46 -5.52 -13.49 -4.48
C MET A 46 -4.32 -14.10 -3.75
N GLY A 47 -3.74 -15.20 -4.27
CA GLY A 47 -2.55 -15.82 -3.71
C GLY A 47 -1.28 -14.96 -3.80
N LYS A 48 -1.24 -13.98 -4.70
CA LYS A 48 -0.10 -13.06 -4.89
C LYS A 48 -0.21 -11.79 -4.03
N VAL A 49 -1.40 -11.49 -3.50
CA VAL A 49 -1.66 -10.28 -2.71
C VAL A 49 -0.74 -10.15 -1.49
N PRO A 50 -0.48 -11.19 -0.67
CA PRO A 50 0.40 -11.06 0.48
C PRO A 50 1.82 -10.59 0.10
N GLN A 51 2.38 -11.12 -1.00
CA GLN A 51 3.71 -10.74 -1.47
C GLN A 51 3.73 -9.33 -2.05
N LEU A 52 2.69 -8.95 -2.80
CA LEU A 52 2.50 -7.58 -3.29
C LEU A 52 2.47 -6.58 -2.13
N MET A 53 1.64 -6.81 -1.13
CA MET A 53 1.50 -5.92 0.01
C MET A 53 2.80 -5.80 0.83
N ARG A 54 3.53 -6.91 1.03
CA ARG A 54 4.87 -6.88 1.63
C ARG A 54 5.85 -6.02 0.83
N THR A 55 5.83 -6.14 -0.48
CA THR A 55 6.68 -5.34 -1.36
C THR A 55 6.36 -3.85 -1.22
N VAL A 56 5.07 -3.50 -1.22
CA VAL A 56 4.64 -2.10 -1.09
C VAL A 56 5.02 -1.51 0.27
N VAL A 57 4.81 -2.21 1.39
CA VAL A 57 5.17 -1.68 2.70
C VAL A 57 6.69 -1.49 2.85
N ILE A 58 7.51 -2.35 2.21
CA ILE A 58 8.97 -2.17 2.15
C ILE A 58 9.35 -0.92 1.36
N GLN A 59 8.69 -0.67 0.22
CA GLN A 59 8.96 0.57 -0.55
C GLN A 59 8.53 1.81 0.23
N MET A 60 7.41 1.72 0.93
CA MET A 60 6.92 2.77 1.80
C MET A 60 7.92 3.06 2.94
N ALA A 61 8.54 2.04 3.53
CA ALA A 61 9.57 2.17 4.56
C ALA A 61 10.83 2.90 4.11
N ARG A 62 11.15 2.84 2.81
CA ARG A 62 12.26 3.60 2.24
C ARG A 62 11.96 5.08 2.13
N GLU A 63 10.69 5.44 1.92
CA GLU A 63 10.25 6.82 1.79
C GLU A 63 9.94 7.49 3.13
N PHE A 64 9.38 6.72 4.06
CA PHE A 64 8.96 7.16 5.39
C PHE A 64 9.74 6.40 6.47
N PRO A 65 11.06 6.60 6.57
CA PRO A 65 11.90 5.83 7.47
C PRO A 65 11.55 6.11 8.95
N GLY A 66 11.55 5.04 9.76
CA GLY A 66 11.33 5.13 11.20
C GLY A 66 9.88 5.45 11.61
N GLN A 67 8.92 5.25 10.72
CA GLN A 67 7.50 5.45 10.98
C GLN A 67 6.76 4.12 10.92
N ASP A 68 5.68 4.00 11.70
CA ASP A 68 4.76 2.87 11.59
C ASP A 68 3.97 3.03 10.28
N LEU A 69 3.91 1.94 9.51
CA LEU A 69 3.33 1.96 8.16
C LEU A 69 2.26 0.89 8.01
N THR A 70 1.17 1.25 7.36
CA THR A 70 0.07 0.34 7.10
C THR A 70 -0.28 0.37 5.62
N VAL A 71 -0.39 -0.82 5.01
CA VAL A 71 -0.93 -1.00 3.66
C VAL A 71 -2.21 -1.80 3.78
N LEU A 72 -3.31 -1.29 3.23
CA LEU A 72 -4.60 -1.94 3.17
C LEU A 72 -4.91 -2.28 1.71
N ALA A 73 -5.24 -3.53 1.42
CA ALA A 73 -5.67 -3.93 0.09
C ALA A 73 -7.18 -4.15 0.05
N TYR A 74 -7.81 -3.75 -1.05
CA TYR A 74 -9.23 -3.85 -1.29
C TYR A 74 -9.52 -4.41 -2.68
N THR A 75 -10.66 -5.08 -2.84
CA THR A 75 -11.20 -5.51 -4.13
C THR A 75 -11.74 -4.32 -4.93
N PRO A 76 -11.72 -4.39 -6.28
CA PRO A 76 -12.32 -3.38 -7.15
C PRO A 76 -13.83 -3.59 -7.30
N SER A 77 -14.54 -3.65 -6.17
CA SER A 77 -16.00 -3.82 -6.09
C SER A 77 -16.67 -2.57 -5.53
N ASN A 78 -18.00 -2.52 -5.60
CA ASN A 78 -18.77 -1.45 -4.97
C ASN A 78 -19.82 -2.05 -3.99
N PRO A 79 -19.62 -1.94 -2.66
CA PRO A 79 -18.49 -1.31 -2.00
C PRO A 79 -17.18 -2.13 -2.12
N PRO A 80 -15.99 -1.52 -1.96
CA PRO A 80 -14.72 -2.25 -1.90
C PRO A 80 -14.65 -3.14 -0.66
N HIS A 81 -14.27 -4.40 -0.83
CA HIS A 81 -14.06 -5.33 0.28
C HIS A 81 -12.58 -5.42 0.63
N LYS A 82 -12.26 -5.34 1.93
CA LYS A 82 -10.88 -5.47 2.40
C LYS A 82 -10.39 -6.90 2.13
N ILE A 83 -9.18 -7.01 1.59
CA ILE A 83 -8.48 -8.27 1.33
C ILE A 83 -7.50 -8.59 2.45
N GLY A 84 -6.81 -7.57 2.95
CA GLY A 84 -5.84 -7.75 4.02
C GLY A 84 -5.15 -6.47 4.44
N THR A 85 -4.25 -6.62 5.40
CA THR A 85 -3.41 -5.56 5.98
C THR A 85 -1.97 -6.05 5.99
N ALA A 86 -1.04 -5.23 5.52
CA ALA A 86 0.36 -5.37 5.83
C ALA A 86 0.77 -4.21 6.75
N HIS A 87 1.54 -4.52 7.78
CA HIS A 87 1.99 -3.53 8.75
C HIS A 87 3.49 -3.66 8.96
N LEU A 88 4.17 -2.52 9.02
CA LEU A 88 5.55 -2.41 9.46
C LEU A 88 5.58 -1.62 10.77
N ASP A 89 6.16 -2.24 11.78
CA ASP A 89 6.44 -1.64 13.08
C ASP A 89 7.81 -0.94 13.03
N ALA A 90 7.87 0.35 13.35
CA ALA A 90 9.07 1.15 13.20
C ALA A 90 10.21 0.71 14.14
N GLN A 91 9.85 0.27 15.34
CA GLN A 91 10.77 -0.03 16.42
C GLN A 91 11.50 -1.36 16.15
N SER A 92 10.74 -2.40 15.83
CA SER A 92 11.25 -3.75 15.56
C SER A 92 11.64 -3.97 14.09
N ARG A 93 11.13 -3.12 13.18
CA ARG A 93 11.19 -3.31 11.71
C ARG A 93 10.54 -4.61 11.24
N ALA A 94 9.71 -5.23 12.08
CA ALA A 94 8.99 -6.43 11.73
C ALA A 94 7.87 -6.09 10.75
N ILE A 95 7.72 -6.93 9.73
CA ILE A 95 6.61 -6.86 8.78
C ILE A 95 5.64 -7.99 9.10
N SER A 96 4.37 -7.62 9.32
CA SER A 96 3.28 -8.57 9.48
C SER A 96 2.28 -8.44 8.34
N TYR A 97 1.59 -9.55 8.05
CA TYR A 97 0.47 -9.58 7.12
C TYR A 97 -0.71 -10.30 7.78
N GLN A 98 -1.89 -9.72 7.66
CA GLN A 98 -3.14 -10.27 8.18
C GLN A 98 -4.18 -10.24 7.05
N PRO A 99 -4.72 -11.39 6.62
CA PRO A 99 -5.85 -11.41 5.69
C PRO A 99 -7.10 -10.81 6.37
N ALA A 100 -8.02 -10.28 5.58
CA ALA A 100 -9.33 -9.89 6.08
C ALA A 100 -10.13 -11.15 6.48
N GLN A 101 -10.90 -11.05 7.57
CA GLN A 101 -11.82 -12.09 8.02
C GLN A 101 -13.20 -11.93 7.38
#